data_AF-E8KAF7-F1
#
_entry.id   AF-E8KAF7-F1
#
_cell.length_a   1.000
_cell.length_b   1.000
_cell.length_c   1.000
_cell.angle_alpha   90.00
_cell.angle_beta   90.00
_cell.angle_gamma   90.00
#
_symmetry.space_group_name_H-M   'P 1'
#
loop_
_entity.id
_entity.type
_entity.pdbx_description
1 polymer ?
#
loop_
_entity_poly.entity_id
_entity_poly.type
_entity_poly.pdbx_seq_one_letter_code
_entity_poly.pdbx_strand_id
1 'polypeptide(L)'
;MCVYLATKPKKLHATMVLVAFITANLIHLVIGTRNPFILSLIFAFVYYFIREQTEKGKWIGFKEKIAIYMGTPVLMLAMGALNYVRDNAKVSHSGVFDLLLDFIYKQGTSFGVLARGFLYNSSLPYRDFRNFTFGPIVDYFARGSIGIIFGAKPFEHTTNSIELAIDSNSYAHNLSYLVLNKEYLKGHGIGSSYIMELYTDYGMLGLFLLSILLGMLFIAMLQVAYRSRTILFALSLLILNNLFFMPRSSFSESFFNLFTMQFWGIVLIIIFVAKMLTKENHHLIKKGEIHV
;
A
#
# COMPACT_ATOMS: atom_id res chain seq x y z
N MET A 1 11.51 9.05 4.09
CA MET A 1 11.34 8.07 5.19
C MET A 1 12.06 6.74 4.90
N CYS A 2 11.64 5.96 3.90
CA CYS A 2 12.17 4.60 3.67
C CYS A 2 13.69 4.55 3.49
N VAL A 3 14.28 5.53 2.80
CA VAL A 3 15.74 5.65 2.65
C VAL A 3 16.45 5.80 4.01
N TYR A 4 15.93 6.68 4.89
CA TYR A 4 16.48 6.86 6.24
C TYR A 4 16.31 5.60 7.09
N LEU A 5 15.13 4.97 7.07
CA LEU A 5 14.91 3.71 7.79
C LEU A 5 15.79 2.57 7.25
N ALA A 6 16.15 2.62 5.97
CA ALA A 6 17.04 1.66 5.34
C ALA A 6 18.50 1.79 5.78
N THR A 7 18.94 2.97 6.28
CA THR A 7 20.28 3.12 6.89
C THR A 7 20.37 2.50 8.29
N LYS A 8 19.34 1.75 8.71
CA LYS A 8 19.27 1.06 10.01
C LYS A 8 19.61 1.96 11.21
N PRO A 9 18.93 3.11 11.39
CA PRO A 9 19.19 4.00 12.53
C PRO A 9 18.91 3.31 13.87
N LYS A 10 19.45 3.86 14.97
CA LYS A 10 19.20 3.35 16.34
C LYS A 10 17.70 3.33 16.63
N LYS A 11 17.26 2.42 17.52
CA LYS A 11 15.85 2.19 17.88
C LYS A 11 15.09 3.50 18.13
N LEU A 12 15.59 4.39 18.98
CA LEU A 12 14.94 5.67 19.29
C LEU A 12 14.66 6.53 18.04
N HIS A 13 15.65 6.70 17.16
CA HIS A 13 15.50 7.51 15.95
C HIS A 13 14.55 6.86 14.94
N ALA A 14 14.60 5.53 14.80
CA ALA A 14 13.65 4.80 13.99
C ALA A 14 12.22 4.97 14.52
N THR A 15 12.01 4.84 15.84
CA THR A 15 10.71 5.04 16.48
C THR A 15 10.18 6.44 16.25
N MET A 16 11.00 7.48 16.41
CA MET A 16 10.56 8.86 16.18
C MET A 16 10.05 9.08 14.75
N VAL A 17 10.77 8.55 13.75
CA VAL A 17 10.35 8.65 12.35
C VAL A 17 9.05 7.87 12.09
N LEU A 18 8.90 6.68 12.67
CA LEU A 18 7.68 5.87 12.52
C LEU A 18 6.47 6.52 13.21
N VAL A 19 6.64 7.09 14.41
CA VAL A 19 5.59 7.82 15.11
C VAL A 19 5.19 9.07 14.33
N ALA A 20 6.15 9.81 13.80
CA ALA A 20 5.86 10.96 12.93
C ALA A 20 5.07 10.54 11.68
N PHE A 21 5.42 9.40 11.07
CA PHE A 21 4.69 8.85 9.93
C PHE A 21 3.25 8.44 10.29
N ILE A 22 3.04 7.75 11.42
CA ILE A 22 1.70 7.39 11.90
C ILE A 22 0.87 8.65 12.18
N THR A 23 1.48 9.65 12.83
CA THR A 23 0.83 10.91 13.17
C THR A 23 0.43 11.70 11.93
N ALA A 24 1.30 11.76 10.91
CA ALA A 24 0.97 12.39 9.64
C ALA A 24 -0.23 11.71 8.96
N ASN A 25 -0.34 10.39 9.06
CA ASN A 25 -1.45 9.64 8.49
C ASN A 25 -2.77 9.72 9.29
N LEU A 26 -2.78 10.28 10.50
CA LEU A 26 -4.03 10.54 11.24
C LEU A 26 -4.95 11.51 10.49
N ILE A 27 -4.38 12.43 9.71
CA ILE A 27 -5.15 13.40 8.92
C ILE A 27 -6.07 12.68 7.92
N HIS A 28 -5.64 11.54 7.38
CA HIS A 28 -6.46 10.74 6.47
C HIS A 28 -7.71 10.16 7.14
N LEU A 29 -7.67 9.86 8.44
CA LEU A 29 -8.86 9.45 9.19
C LEU A 29 -9.91 10.55 9.26
N VAL A 30 -9.49 11.80 9.40
CA VAL A 30 -10.39 12.97 9.41
C VAL A 30 -11.06 13.15 8.05
N ILE A 31 -10.32 12.89 6.97
CA ILE A 31 -10.83 12.90 5.58
C ILE A 31 -11.73 11.67 5.30
N GLY A 32 -11.80 10.70 6.22
CA GLY A 32 -12.63 9.50 6.10
C GLY A 32 -11.97 8.33 5.38
N THR A 33 -10.66 8.40 5.12
CA THR A 33 -9.85 7.35 4.49
C THR A 33 -8.99 6.63 5.54
N ARG A 34 -9.33 5.37 5.84
CA ARG A 34 -8.69 4.63 6.95
C ARG A 34 -7.45 3.86 6.57
N ASN A 35 -7.36 3.46 5.31
CA ASN A 35 -6.29 2.59 4.83
C ASN A 35 -4.89 3.18 5.07
N PRO A 36 -4.62 4.48 4.78
CA PRO A 36 -3.28 5.05 5.00
C PRO A 36 -2.83 4.96 6.47
N PHE A 37 -3.74 5.20 7.41
CA PHE A 37 -3.46 5.09 8.84
C PHE A 37 -3.14 3.66 9.26
N ILE A 38 -3.97 2.68 8.89
CA ILE A 38 -3.74 1.27 9.23
C ILE A 38 -2.46 0.75 8.59
N LEU A 39 -2.18 1.11 7.33
CA LEU A 39 -0.95 0.74 6.65
C LEU A 39 0.28 1.32 7.34
N SER A 40 0.21 2.55 7.87
CA SER A 40 1.31 3.14 8.63
C SER A 40 1.64 2.35 9.91
N LEU A 41 0.62 1.80 10.60
CA LEU A 41 0.79 0.94 11.77
C LEU A 41 1.38 -0.42 11.40
N ILE A 42 0.86 -1.06 10.35
CA ILE A 42 1.39 -2.34 9.84
C ILE A 42 2.83 -2.17 9.39
N PHE A 43 3.14 -1.09 8.67
CA PHE A 43 4.50 -0.77 8.22
C PHE A 43 5.45 -0.63 9.41
N ALA A 44 5.06 0.09 10.46
CA ALA A 44 5.86 0.22 11.68
C ALA A 44 6.08 -1.13 12.37
N PHE A 45 5.05 -1.96 12.49
CA PHE A 45 5.15 -3.31 13.05
C PHE A 45 6.12 -4.18 12.25
N VAL A 46 5.96 -4.23 10.93
CA VAL A 46 6.80 -5.04 10.04
C VAL A 46 8.24 -4.54 10.05
N TYR A 47 8.47 -3.23 10.11
CA TYR A 47 9.81 -2.69 10.25
C TYR A 47 10.48 -3.16 11.54
N TYR A 48 9.77 -3.09 12.68
CA TYR A 48 10.28 -3.62 13.96
C TYR A 48 10.56 -5.12 13.88
N PHE A 49 9.69 -5.88 13.24
CA PHE A 49 9.87 -7.32 13.02
C PHE A 49 11.13 -7.61 12.20
N ILE A 50 11.32 -6.91 11.06
CA ILE A 50 12.53 -7.07 10.23
C ILE A 50 13.79 -6.71 11.02
N ARG A 51 13.77 -5.63 11.81
CA ARG A 51 14.91 -5.23 12.65
C ARG A 51 15.21 -6.25 13.75
N GLU A 52 14.19 -6.82 14.41
CA GLU A 52 14.34 -7.90 15.41
C GLU A 52 15.02 -9.14 14.80
N GLN A 53 14.63 -9.54 13.59
CA GLN A 53 15.20 -10.73 12.95
C GLN A 53 16.62 -10.48 12.41
N THR A 54 16.92 -9.24 12.02
CA THR A 54 18.21 -8.91 11.39
C THR A 54 19.29 -8.53 12.41
N GLU A 55 18.92 -8.05 13.60
CA GLU A 55 19.86 -7.55 14.61
C GLU A 55 19.82 -8.38 15.88
N LYS A 56 20.98 -8.53 16.54
CA LYS A 56 21.08 -9.28 17.81
C LYS A 56 20.38 -8.59 19.01
N GLY A 57 19.92 -7.35 18.84
CA GLY A 57 19.28 -6.56 19.90
C GLY A 57 17.78 -6.79 19.97
N LYS A 58 17.19 -6.72 21.18
CA LYS A 58 15.73 -6.79 21.38
C LYS A 58 15.06 -5.49 20.93
N TRP A 59 14.46 -5.50 19.75
CA TRP A 59 13.58 -4.46 19.21
C TRP A 59 12.15 -4.60 19.76
N ILE A 60 11.60 -5.81 19.81
CA ILE A 60 10.26 -6.11 20.36
C ILE A 60 10.38 -6.53 21.83
N GLY A 61 10.41 -5.55 22.72
CA GLY A 61 10.47 -5.74 24.16
C GLY A 61 9.09 -5.92 24.79
N PHE A 62 9.04 -5.84 26.12
CA PHE A 62 7.79 -5.96 26.88
C PHE A 62 6.81 -4.82 26.58
N LYS A 63 7.31 -3.57 26.44
CA LYS A 63 6.49 -2.40 26.14
C LYS A 63 5.83 -2.52 24.77
N GLU A 64 6.58 -2.94 23.76
CA GLU A 64 6.06 -3.13 22.40
C GLU A 64 5.05 -4.29 22.33
N LYS A 65 5.29 -5.38 23.08
CA LYS A 65 4.32 -6.47 23.19
C LYS A 65 3.00 -6.01 23.80
N ILE A 66 3.04 -5.25 24.90
CA ILE A 66 1.83 -4.67 25.49
C ILE A 66 1.12 -3.76 24.49
N ALA A 67 1.86 -2.90 23.78
CA ALA A 67 1.29 -2.01 22.76
C ALA A 67 0.59 -2.80 21.64
N ILE A 68 1.14 -3.94 21.21
CA ILE A 68 0.51 -4.80 20.20
C ILE A 68 -0.74 -5.50 20.78
N TYR A 69 -0.62 -6.15 21.95
CA TYR A 69 -1.72 -6.92 22.55
C TYR A 69 -2.90 -6.05 22.99
N MET A 70 -2.63 -4.92 23.64
CA MET A 70 -3.68 -4.01 24.11
C MET A 70 -4.10 -3.00 23.03
N GLY A 71 -3.17 -2.57 22.18
CA GLY A 71 -3.46 -1.61 21.13
C GLY A 71 -4.30 -2.20 20.01
N THR A 72 -4.20 -3.51 19.71
CA THR A 72 -4.99 -4.13 18.63
C THR A 72 -6.50 -4.09 18.93
N PRO A 73 -7.01 -4.56 20.09
CA PRO A 73 -8.44 -4.44 20.42
C PRO A 73 -8.92 -3.00 20.49
N VAL A 74 -8.12 -2.10 21.06
CA VAL A 74 -8.46 -0.67 21.15
C VAL A 74 -8.57 -0.05 19.75
N LEU A 75 -7.63 -0.38 18.85
CA LEU A 75 -7.66 0.06 17.46
C LEU A 75 -8.89 -0.48 16.73
N MET A 76 -9.24 -1.76 16.92
CA MET A 76 -10.43 -2.36 16.33
C MET A 76 -11.71 -1.62 16.77
N LEU A 77 -11.84 -1.34 18.07
CA LEU A 77 -12.97 -0.56 18.60
C LEU A 77 -13.02 0.87 18.04
N ALA A 78 -11.88 1.57 18.04
CA ALA A 78 -11.80 2.93 17.51
C ALA A 78 -12.16 2.97 16.02
N MET A 79 -11.63 2.04 15.22
CA MET A 79 -11.94 1.94 13.80
C MET A 79 -13.39 1.52 13.54
N GLY A 80 -13.95 0.65 14.39
CA GLY A 80 -15.36 0.27 14.39
C GLY A 80 -16.26 1.48 14.61
N ALA A 81 -16.02 2.24 15.68
CA ALA A 81 -16.74 3.46 16.01
C ALA A 81 -16.63 4.54 14.91
N LEU A 82 -15.47 4.67 14.26
CA LEU A 82 -15.28 5.57 13.12
C LEU A 82 -16.11 5.19 11.87
N ASN A 83 -16.60 3.96 11.72
CA ASN A 83 -17.65 3.66 10.74
C ASN A 83 -18.95 4.37 11.09
N TYR A 84 -19.32 4.25 12.37
CA TYR A 84 -20.39 4.93 13.09
C TYR A 84 -20.56 6.39 12.67
N VAL A 85 -19.54 7.14 13.05
CA VAL A 85 -19.51 8.60 12.95
C VAL A 85 -19.57 9.06 11.49
N ARG A 86 -18.92 8.34 10.58
CA ARG A 86 -18.83 8.75 9.17
C ARG A 86 -20.14 8.56 8.43
N ASP A 87 -20.82 7.45 8.68
CA ASP A 87 -22.02 7.09 7.90
C ASP A 87 -23.29 7.77 8.46
N ASN A 88 -23.16 8.69 9.43
CA ASN A 88 -24.25 9.31 10.21
C ASN A 88 -25.27 8.28 10.75
N ALA A 89 -24.82 7.04 10.91
CA ALA A 89 -25.66 5.94 11.33
C ALA A 89 -25.75 5.95 12.85
N LYS A 90 -26.97 5.84 13.40
CA LYS A 90 -27.13 5.59 14.83
C LYS A 90 -26.44 4.27 15.15
N VAL A 91 -25.64 4.26 16.22
CA VAL A 91 -25.06 3.04 16.76
C VAL A 91 -26.22 2.11 17.09
N SER A 92 -26.45 1.13 16.22
CA SER A 92 -27.60 0.21 16.26
C SER A 92 -27.52 -0.74 17.46
N HIS A 93 -26.34 -0.87 18.08
CA HIS A 93 -26.08 -1.86 19.11
C HIS A 93 -25.37 -1.23 20.33
N SER A 94 -25.95 -1.43 21.51
CA SER A 94 -25.56 -0.77 22.77
C SER A 94 -24.34 -1.37 23.47
N GLY A 95 -23.64 -2.35 22.88
CA GLY A 95 -22.51 -3.07 23.51
C GLY A 95 -21.15 -2.91 22.82
N VAL A 96 -20.07 -2.91 23.60
CA VAL A 96 -18.66 -2.94 23.12
C VAL A 96 -18.38 -4.20 22.29
N PHE A 97 -19.00 -5.33 22.67
CA PHE A 97 -18.86 -6.59 21.94
C PHE A 97 -19.53 -6.56 20.56
N ASP A 98 -20.67 -5.88 20.44
CA ASP A 98 -21.37 -5.74 19.17
C ASP A 98 -20.56 -4.88 18.18
N LEU A 99 -19.88 -3.83 18.67
CA LEU A 99 -18.95 -3.04 17.86
C LEU A 99 -17.76 -3.86 17.35
N LEU A 100 -17.24 -4.79 18.16
CA LEU A 100 -16.18 -5.71 17.73
C LEU A 100 -16.67 -6.70 16.68
N LEU A 101 -17.85 -7.29 16.89
CA LEU A 101 -18.45 -8.22 15.92
C LEU A 101 -18.77 -7.52 14.60
N ASP A 102 -19.38 -6.33 14.64
CA ASP A 102 -19.66 -5.53 13.46
C ASP A 102 -18.36 -5.14 12.73
N PHE A 103 -17.32 -4.76 13.47
CA PHE A 103 -16.01 -4.50 12.88
C PHE A 103 -15.50 -5.73 12.13
N ILE A 104 -15.49 -6.91 12.75
CA ILE A 104 -15.05 -8.16 12.11
C ILE A 104 -15.88 -8.45 10.86
N TYR A 105 -17.20 -8.31 10.95
CA TYR A 105 -18.10 -8.52 9.80
C TYR A 105 -17.82 -7.54 8.65
N LYS A 106 -17.64 -6.25 8.98
CA LYS A 106 -17.27 -5.21 7.99
C LYS A 106 -15.89 -5.45 7.40
N GLN A 107 -14.95 -6.02 8.14
CA GLN A 107 -13.68 -6.49 7.56
C GLN A 107 -13.89 -7.67 6.61
N GLY A 108 -14.90 -8.50 6.83
CA GLY A 108 -15.30 -9.60 5.94
C GLY A 108 -15.87 -9.16 4.59
N THR A 109 -16.21 -7.88 4.40
CA THR A 109 -16.76 -7.36 3.12
C THR A 109 -15.82 -7.57 1.92
N SER A 110 -14.52 -7.74 2.15
CA SER A 110 -13.56 -8.14 1.10
C SER A 110 -13.90 -9.48 0.45
N PHE A 111 -14.53 -10.41 1.18
CA PHE A 111 -15.06 -11.64 0.60
C PHE A 111 -16.20 -11.37 -0.38
N GLY A 112 -17.01 -10.35 -0.12
CA GLY A 112 -18.07 -9.90 -1.03
C GLY A 112 -17.53 -9.45 -2.39
N VAL A 113 -16.31 -8.90 -2.44
CA VAL A 113 -15.62 -8.58 -3.71
C VAL A 113 -15.30 -9.85 -4.48
N LEU A 114 -14.79 -10.89 -3.82
CA LEU A 114 -14.48 -12.17 -4.46
C LEU A 114 -15.74 -12.85 -5.01
N ALA A 115 -16.81 -12.92 -4.20
CA ALA A 115 -18.05 -13.56 -4.61
C ALA A 115 -18.70 -12.84 -5.81
N ARG A 116 -18.75 -11.51 -5.78
CA ARG A 116 -19.29 -10.70 -6.89
C ARG A 116 -18.37 -10.75 -8.11
N GLY A 117 -17.06 -10.68 -7.90
CA GLY A 117 -16.08 -10.76 -8.98
C GLY A 117 -16.18 -12.09 -9.73
N PHE A 118 -16.36 -13.20 -9.01
CA PHE A 118 -16.59 -14.51 -9.60
C PHE A 118 -17.94 -14.58 -10.33
N LEU A 119 -19.03 -14.08 -9.72
CA LEU A 119 -20.37 -14.09 -10.30
C LEU A 119 -20.50 -13.26 -11.59
N TYR A 120 -19.88 -12.07 -11.61
CA TYR A 120 -19.97 -11.13 -12.73
C TYR A 120 -18.75 -11.20 -13.67
N ASN A 121 -17.88 -12.20 -13.53
CA ASN A 121 -16.63 -12.30 -14.30
C ASN A 121 -16.87 -12.25 -15.82
N SER A 122 -17.91 -12.95 -16.30
CA SER A 122 -18.28 -12.99 -17.72
C SER A 122 -18.94 -11.70 -18.22
N SER A 123 -19.39 -10.83 -17.32
CA SER A 123 -20.01 -9.54 -17.63
C SER A 123 -19.01 -8.38 -17.58
N LEU A 124 -17.75 -8.66 -17.26
CA LEU A 124 -16.71 -7.64 -17.24
C LEU A 124 -16.47 -7.10 -18.66
N PRO A 125 -16.31 -5.78 -18.82
CA PRO A 125 -16.04 -5.17 -20.11
C PRO A 125 -14.76 -5.74 -20.73
N TYR A 126 -14.87 -6.28 -21.94
CA TYR A 126 -13.79 -6.90 -22.70
C TYR A 126 -13.12 -5.91 -23.67
N ARG A 127 -11.79 -5.98 -23.78
CA ARG A 127 -10.98 -5.27 -24.79
C ARG A 127 -9.69 -6.06 -25.03
N ASP A 128 -9.18 -6.07 -26.26
CA ASP A 128 -8.01 -6.88 -26.66
C ASP A 128 -6.76 -6.66 -25.79
N PHE A 129 -6.52 -5.42 -25.35
CA PHE A 129 -5.41 -5.06 -24.44
C PHE A 129 -5.89 -4.70 -23.03
N ARG A 130 -6.88 -5.42 -22.50
CA ARG A 130 -7.30 -5.27 -21.11
C ARG A 130 -6.47 -6.14 -20.19
N ASN A 131 -6.01 -5.56 -19.09
CA ASN A 131 -5.32 -6.31 -18.05
C ASN A 131 -5.60 -5.65 -16.70
N PHE A 132 -6.29 -6.37 -15.82
CA PHE A 132 -6.65 -5.87 -14.50
C PHE A 132 -5.48 -5.92 -13.52
N THR A 133 -4.70 -6.99 -13.57
CA THR A 133 -3.52 -7.27 -12.72
C THR A 133 -2.49 -6.16 -12.83
N PHE A 134 -2.20 -5.71 -14.05
CA PHE A 134 -1.25 -4.65 -14.39
C PHE A 134 -1.94 -3.33 -14.73
N GLY A 135 -3.24 -3.20 -14.43
CA GLY A 135 -4.07 -2.06 -14.83
C GLY A 135 -3.48 -0.70 -14.48
N PRO A 136 -3.09 -0.43 -13.21
CA PRO A 136 -2.47 0.84 -12.83
C PRO A 136 -1.21 1.18 -13.64
N ILE A 137 -0.39 0.18 -13.95
CA ILE A 137 0.86 0.37 -14.71
C ILE A 137 0.52 0.65 -16.18
N VAL A 138 -0.37 -0.14 -16.78
CA VAL A 138 -0.81 0.03 -18.17
C VAL A 138 -1.45 1.42 -18.35
N ASP A 139 -2.36 1.81 -17.47
CA ASP A 139 -3.03 3.11 -17.54
C ASP A 139 -2.04 4.28 -17.38
N TYR A 140 -1.03 4.14 -16.53
CA TYR A 140 0.02 5.16 -16.37
C TYR A 140 0.87 5.36 -17.64
N PHE A 141 1.25 4.27 -18.32
CA PHE A 141 2.00 4.36 -19.57
C PHE A 141 1.13 4.79 -20.76
N ALA A 142 -0.11 4.30 -20.82
CA ALA A 142 -1.00 4.57 -21.95
C ALA A 142 -1.67 5.94 -21.88
N ARG A 143 -2.02 6.41 -20.68
CA ARG A 143 -2.86 7.61 -20.47
C ARG A 143 -2.38 8.53 -19.35
N GLY A 144 -1.42 8.09 -18.52
CA GLY A 144 -0.83 8.89 -17.45
C GLY A 144 0.24 9.87 -17.93
N SER A 145 1.07 10.35 -17.00
CA SER A 145 2.08 11.38 -17.28
C SER A 145 3.01 11.03 -18.43
N ILE A 146 3.36 9.75 -18.60
CA ILE A 146 4.18 9.28 -19.73
C ILE A 146 3.37 9.29 -21.03
N GLY A 147 2.16 8.74 -21.01
CA GLY A 147 1.28 8.72 -22.18
C GLY A 147 1.05 10.11 -22.76
N ILE A 148 0.84 11.11 -21.90
CA ILE A 148 0.64 12.51 -22.30
C ILE A 148 1.87 13.06 -23.06
N ILE A 149 3.09 12.72 -22.65
CA ILE A 149 4.32 13.14 -23.35
C ILE A 149 4.35 12.57 -24.78
N PHE A 150 3.77 11.39 -25.00
CA PHE A 150 3.66 10.74 -26.31
C PHE A 150 2.33 11.06 -27.04
N GLY A 151 1.57 12.06 -26.59
CA GLY A 151 0.36 12.53 -27.26
C GLY A 151 -0.92 11.75 -26.91
N ALA A 152 -0.90 10.91 -25.87
CA ALA A 152 -2.09 10.25 -25.38
C ALA A 152 -3.02 11.22 -24.62
N LYS A 153 -4.32 10.93 -24.65
CA LYS A 153 -5.32 11.70 -23.89
C LYS A 153 -5.48 11.07 -22.49
N PRO A 154 -5.36 11.87 -21.41
CA PRO A 154 -5.69 11.41 -20.07
C PRO A 154 -7.19 11.16 -19.94
N PHE A 155 -7.58 10.44 -18.89
CA PHE A 155 -9.00 10.34 -18.52
C PHE A 155 -9.55 11.73 -18.18
N GLU A 156 -10.77 12.02 -18.62
CA GLU A 156 -11.46 13.28 -18.31
C GLU A 156 -11.85 13.36 -16.83
N HIS A 157 -12.15 12.21 -16.24
CA HIS A 157 -12.54 12.10 -14.83
C HIS A 157 -11.51 11.34 -13.98
N THR A 158 -11.29 11.82 -12.76
CA THR A 158 -10.43 11.17 -11.75
C THR A 158 -11.20 10.47 -10.64
N THR A 159 -12.53 10.52 -10.69
CA THR A 159 -13.46 9.94 -9.71
C THR A 159 -14.48 9.08 -10.43
N ASN A 160 -15.29 8.33 -9.67
CA ASN A 160 -16.31 7.42 -10.20
C ASN A 160 -17.08 8.02 -11.39
N SER A 161 -16.82 7.48 -12.58
CA SER A 161 -17.40 7.91 -13.84
C SER A 161 -17.65 6.71 -14.74
N ILE A 162 -18.50 6.91 -15.75
CA ILE A 162 -18.75 5.91 -16.79
C ILE A 162 -17.48 5.64 -17.59
N GLU A 163 -16.70 6.69 -17.88
CA GLU A 163 -15.40 6.57 -18.55
C GLU A 163 -14.47 5.59 -17.81
N LEU A 164 -14.27 5.78 -16.50
CA LEU A 164 -13.42 4.88 -15.73
C LEU A 164 -14.02 3.48 -15.61
N ALA A 165 -15.35 3.35 -15.54
CA ALA A 165 -16.01 2.05 -15.44
C ALA A 165 -15.97 1.21 -16.73
N ILE A 166 -15.76 1.83 -17.88
CA ILE A 166 -15.74 1.16 -19.19
C ILE A 166 -14.31 1.09 -19.71
N ASP A 167 -13.58 2.20 -19.72
CA ASP A 167 -12.32 2.34 -20.47
C ASP A 167 -11.07 2.07 -19.64
N SER A 168 -11.14 2.23 -18.32
CA SER A 168 -9.99 1.98 -17.44
C SER A 168 -9.70 0.48 -17.30
N ASN A 169 -8.45 0.18 -16.95
CA ASN A 169 -8.06 -1.17 -16.56
C ASN A 169 -8.30 -1.42 -15.05
N SER A 170 -9.06 -0.56 -14.37
CA SER A 170 -9.34 -0.72 -12.94
C SER A 170 -10.47 -1.72 -12.72
N TYR A 171 -10.12 -2.85 -12.12
CA TYR A 171 -11.09 -3.86 -11.71
C TYR A 171 -12.12 -3.29 -10.74
N ALA A 172 -11.69 -2.40 -9.83
CA ALA A 172 -12.57 -1.75 -8.86
C ALA A 172 -13.66 -0.92 -9.53
N HIS A 173 -13.33 -0.09 -10.53
CA HIS A 173 -14.31 0.75 -11.22
C HIS A 173 -15.29 -0.10 -12.03
N ASN A 174 -14.77 -1.09 -12.77
CA ASN A 174 -15.58 -1.92 -13.65
C ASN A 174 -16.55 -2.80 -12.86
N LEU A 175 -16.07 -3.50 -11.82
CA LEU A 175 -16.92 -4.33 -10.98
C LEU A 175 -17.92 -3.50 -10.18
N SER A 176 -17.50 -2.33 -9.65
CA SER A 176 -18.41 -1.46 -8.89
C SER A 176 -19.54 -0.94 -9.77
N TYR A 177 -19.27 -0.56 -11.02
CA TYR A 177 -20.31 -0.10 -11.93
C TYR A 177 -21.29 -1.21 -12.32
N LEU A 178 -20.78 -2.43 -12.59
CA LEU A 178 -21.64 -3.58 -12.92
C LEU A 178 -22.61 -3.94 -11.79
N VAL A 179 -22.15 -3.89 -10.54
CA VAL A 179 -22.96 -4.31 -9.40
C VAL A 179 -23.83 -3.19 -8.84
N LEU A 180 -23.29 -1.96 -8.75
CA LEU A 180 -23.94 -0.83 -8.06
C LEU A 180 -24.61 0.16 -9.01
N ASN A 181 -24.19 0.21 -10.27
CA ASN A 181 -24.68 1.11 -11.31
C ASN A 181 -24.84 2.57 -10.83
N LYS A 182 -26.06 3.01 -10.53
CA LYS A 182 -26.34 4.38 -10.05
C LYS A 182 -25.62 4.73 -8.75
N GLU A 183 -25.47 3.78 -7.83
CA GLU A 183 -24.80 4.03 -6.56
C GLU A 183 -23.29 4.21 -6.75
N TYR A 184 -22.70 3.57 -7.77
CA TYR A 184 -21.31 3.81 -8.13
C TYR A 184 -21.09 5.25 -8.62
N LEU A 185 -21.98 5.77 -9.46
CA LEU A 185 -21.90 7.16 -9.93
C LEU A 185 -22.10 8.19 -8.80
N LYS A 186 -22.71 7.79 -7.67
CA LYS A 186 -22.80 8.59 -6.45
C LYS A 186 -21.54 8.51 -5.56
N GLY A 187 -20.50 7.79 -6.01
CA GLY A 187 -19.24 7.66 -5.29
C GLY A 187 -19.07 6.35 -4.50
N HIS A 188 -20.02 5.42 -4.54
CA HIS A 188 -19.84 4.13 -3.88
C HIS A 188 -18.92 3.21 -4.67
N GLY A 189 -18.13 2.39 -3.97
CA GLY A 189 -17.22 1.43 -4.59
C GLY A 189 -17.19 0.13 -3.79
N ILE A 190 -17.09 -0.98 -4.51
CA ILE A 190 -16.93 -2.32 -3.94
C ILE A 190 -15.44 -2.62 -3.69
N GLY A 191 -14.55 -1.96 -4.43
CA GLY A 191 -13.10 -2.17 -4.35
C GLY A 191 -12.62 -3.29 -5.27
N SER A 192 -11.34 -3.67 -5.10
CA SER A 192 -10.70 -4.75 -5.85
C SER A 192 -10.06 -5.77 -4.91
N SER A 193 -9.58 -6.87 -5.48
CA SER A 193 -8.75 -7.85 -4.80
C SER A 193 -7.76 -8.44 -5.80
N TYR A 194 -6.48 -8.47 -5.45
CA TYR A 194 -5.45 -9.04 -6.33
C TYR A 194 -5.76 -10.48 -6.74
N ILE A 195 -6.41 -11.27 -5.87
CA ILE A 195 -6.80 -12.65 -6.17
C ILE A 195 -7.74 -12.65 -7.38
N MET A 196 -8.70 -11.72 -7.38
CA MET A 196 -9.72 -11.64 -8.41
C MET A 196 -9.16 -11.06 -9.70
N GLU A 197 -8.29 -10.04 -9.64
CA GLU A 197 -7.60 -9.52 -10.83
C GLU A 197 -6.77 -10.60 -11.52
N LEU A 198 -5.97 -11.35 -10.75
CA LEU A 198 -5.16 -12.46 -11.25
C LEU A 198 -5.99 -13.58 -11.83
N TYR A 199 -7.09 -13.94 -11.15
CA TYR A 199 -7.99 -14.98 -11.62
C TYR A 199 -8.71 -14.56 -12.91
N THR A 200 -9.17 -13.30 -13.01
CA THR A 200 -9.85 -12.80 -14.21
C THR A 200 -8.91 -12.78 -15.41
N ASP A 201 -7.66 -12.34 -15.25
CA ASP A 201 -6.72 -12.25 -16.37
C ASP A 201 -6.07 -13.59 -16.74
N TYR A 202 -5.77 -14.44 -15.75
CA TYR A 202 -4.89 -15.61 -15.94
C TYR A 202 -5.45 -16.92 -15.36
N GLY A 203 -6.68 -16.91 -14.84
CA GLY A 203 -7.31 -18.06 -14.23
C GLY A 203 -6.61 -18.57 -12.97
N MET A 204 -6.98 -19.78 -12.55
CA MET A 204 -6.40 -20.42 -11.36
C MET A 204 -4.91 -20.68 -11.50
N LEU A 205 -4.43 -20.99 -12.71
CA LEU A 205 -3.02 -21.28 -12.95
C LEU A 205 -2.16 -20.03 -12.76
N GLY A 206 -2.58 -18.89 -13.32
CA GLY A 206 -1.87 -17.63 -13.10
C GLY A 206 -1.90 -17.17 -11.65
N LEU A 207 -3.06 -17.29 -10.98
CA LEU A 207 -3.18 -17.03 -9.55
C LEU A 207 -2.19 -17.85 -8.72
N PHE A 208 -2.08 -19.15 -9.00
CA PHE A 208 -1.15 -20.04 -8.32
C PHE A 208 0.31 -19.62 -8.55
N LEU A 209 0.71 -19.44 -9.81
CA LEU A 209 2.09 -19.08 -10.16
C LEU A 209 2.50 -17.71 -9.62
N LEU A 210 1.64 -16.70 -9.72
CA LEU A 210 1.95 -15.36 -9.24
C LEU A 210 1.92 -15.27 -7.71
N SER A 211 1.13 -16.11 -7.03
CA SER A 211 1.21 -16.26 -5.57
C SER A 211 2.55 -16.87 -5.12
N ILE A 212 3.07 -17.86 -5.87
CA ILE A 212 4.42 -18.39 -5.62
C ILE A 212 5.48 -17.31 -5.86
N LEU A 213 5.36 -16.55 -6.95
CA LEU A 213 6.27 -15.43 -7.25
C LEU A 213 6.25 -14.39 -6.12
N LEU A 214 5.07 -14.07 -5.59
CA LEU A 214 4.93 -13.15 -4.47
C LEU A 214 5.61 -13.69 -3.19
N GLY A 215 5.49 -15.00 -2.92
CA GLY A 215 6.22 -15.66 -1.85
C GLY A 215 7.74 -15.57 -2.01
N MET A 216 8.25 -15.82 -3.22
CA MET A 216 9.68 -15.66 -3.53
C MET A 216 10.14 -14.21 -3.37
N LEU A 217 9.31 -13.24 -3.75
CA LEU A 217 9.57 -11.82 -3.54
C LEU A 217 9.72 -11.50 -2.05
N PHE A 218 8.81 -11.96 -1.18
CA PHE A 218 8.92 -11.76 0.27
C PHE A 218 10.24 -12.30 0.82
N ILE A 219 10.67 -13.49 0.39
CA ILE A 219 11.95 -14.08 0.79
C ILE A 219 13.12 -13.20 0.33
N ALA A 220 13.10 -12.75 -0.93
CA ALA A 220 14.14 -11.87 -1.47
C ALA A 220 14.23 -10.54 -0.70
N MET A 221 13.10 -9.95 -0.34
CA MET A 221 13.04 -8.71 0.45
C MET A 221 13.65 -8.89 1.85
N LEU A 222 13.38 -10.01 2.52
CA LEU A 222 14.02 -10.34 3.80
C LEU A 222 15.53 -10.55 3.62
N GLN A 223 15.97 -11.30 2.61
CA GLN A 223 17.40 -11.50 2.32
C GLN A 223 18.15 -10.19 2.06
N VAL A 224 17.53 -9.24 1.37
CA VAL A 224 18.08 -7.90 1.15
C VAL A 224 18.27 -7.15 2.47
N ALA A 225 17.32 -7.28 3.42
CA ALA A 225 17.45 -6.69 4.74
C ALA A 225 18.68 -7.24 5.50
N TYR A 226 19.00 -8.53 5.33
CA TYR A 226 20.20 -9.15 5.92
C TYR A 226 21.51 -8.67 5.27
N ARG A 227 21.56 -8.56 3.94
CA ARG A 227 22.80 -8.26 3.18
C ARG A 227 23.26 -6.79 3.20
N SER A 228 22.67 -5.95 4.04
CA SER A 228 23.06 -4.53 4.25
C SER A 228 23.10 -3.65 2.98
N ARG A 229 22.31 -3.97 1.95
CA ARG A 229 22.21 -3.15 0.74
C ARG A 229 21.16 -2.05 0.93
N THR A 230 21.59 -0.87 1.36
CA THR A 230 20.71 0.25 1.75
C THR A 230 19.66 0.62 0.70
N ILE A 231 20.04 0.72 -0.59
CA ILE A 231 19.12 1.11 -1.67
C ILE A 231 18.05 0.03 -1.90
N LEU A 232 18.48 -1.24 -2.03
CA LEU A 232 17.54 -2.35 -2.22
C LEU A 232 16.63 -2.54 -1.01
N PHE A 233 17.14 -2.28 0.21
CA PHE A 233 16.34 -2.33 1.41
C PHE A 233 15.32 -1.18 1.45
N ALA A 234 15.71 0.03 1.03
CA ALA A 234 14.78 1.16 0.89
C ALA A 234 13.66 0.86 -0.12
N LEU A 235 13.99 0.24 -1.26
CA LEU A 235 13.01 -0.23 -2.25
C LEU A 235 12.09 -1.30 -1.65
N SER A 236 12.66 -2.25 -0.90
CA SER A 236 11.87 -3.29 -0.23
C SER A 236 10.88 -2.69 0.78
N LEU A 237 11.31 -1.71 1.58
CA LEU A 237 10.43 -0.99 2.51
C LEU A 237 9.32 -0.22 1.78
N LEU A 238 9.63 0.39 0.63
CA LEU A 238 8.62 1.10 -0.16
C LEU A 238 7.53 0.15 -0.68
N ILE A 239 7.92 -1.01 -1.21
CA ILE A 239 6.97 -2.03 -1.69
C ILE A 239 6.15 -2.56 -0.51
N LEU A 240 6.79 -2.90 0.62
CA LEU A 240 6.12 -3.42 1.81
C LEU A 240 5.01 -2.50 2.32
N ASN A 241 5.18 -1.18 2.21
CA ASN A 241 4.17 -0.22 2.65
C ASN A 241 2.81 -0.41 1.96
N ASN A 242 2.81 -0.81 0.68
CA ASN A 242 1.59 -1.02 -0.09
C ASN A 242 1.21 -2.51 -0.21
N LEU A 243 2.20 -3.40 -0.12
CA LEU A 243 2.03 -4.85 -0.31
C LEU A 243 1.02 -5.49 0.65
N PHE A 244 0.94 -5.02 1.90
CA PHE A 244 -0.04 -5.53 2.87
C PHE A 244 -1.48 -5.13 2.55
N PHE A 245 -1.69 -4.14 1.68
CA PHE A 245 -3.01 -3.74 1.21
C PHE A 245 -3.52 -4.58 0.05
N MET A 246 -2.61 -5.29 -0.65
CA MET A 246 -2.88 -6.09 -1.85
C MET A 246 -4.09 -7.04 -1.75
N PRO A 247 -4.36 -7.74 -0.62
CA PRO A 247 -5.55 -8.59 -0.48
C PRO A 247 -6.89 -7.85 -0.74
N ARG A 248 -6.90 -6.53 -0.57
CA ARG A 248 -8.06 -5.63 -0.66
C ARG A 248 -7.91 -4.56 -1.74
N SER A 249 -6.87 -4.65 -2.55
CA SER A 249 -6.52 -3.66 -3.55
C SER A 249 -6.04 -4.35 -4.83
N SER A 250 -5.64 -3.53 -5.81
CA SER A 250 -5.07 -4.07 -7.04
C SER A 250 -3.70 -4.69 -6.80
N PHE A 251 -3.35 -5.70 -7.60
CA PHE A 251 -2.03 -6.33 -7.58
C PHE A 251 -0.92 -5.30 -7.83
N SER A 252 -1.00 -4.58 -8.95
CA SER A 252 0.10 -3.69 -9.37
C SER A 252 0.19 -2.39 -8.59
N GLU A 253 -0.84 -2.02 -7.83
CA GLU A 253 -0.81 -0.85 -6.94
C GLU A 253 0.32 -0.94 -5.91
N SER A 254 0.65 -2.17 -5.47
CA SER A 254 1.76 -2.42 -4.54
C SER A 254 3.13 -2.07 -5.11
N PHE A 255 3.28 -2.16 -6.43
CA PHE A 255 4.52 -1.91 -7.15
C PHE A 255 4.51 -0.58 -7.90
N PHE A 256 3.36 0.09 -7.99
CA PHE A 256 3.12 1.21 -8.87
C PHE A 256 4.16 2.32 -8.72
N ASN A 257 4.53 2.65 -7.49
CA ASN A 257 5.57 3.65 -7.20
C ASN A 257 6.88 3.38 -7.95
N LEU A 258 7.27 2.12 -8.17
CA LEU A 258 8.49 1.75 -8.89
C LEU A 258 8.43 2.06 -10.39
N PHE A 259 7.23 2.22 -10.96
CA PHE A 259 7.03 2.51 -12.38
C PHE A 259 6.85 4.02 -12.64
N THR A 260 6.63 4.81 -11.60
CA THR A 260 6.46 6.26 -11.73
C THR A 260 7.80 6.96 -11.99
N MET A 261 7.80 7.95 -12.88
CA MET A 261 9.00 8.76 -13.17
C MET A 261 9.39 9.62 -11.96
N GLN A 262 8.40 10.09 -11.21
CA GLN A 262 8.58 10.89 -10.00
C GLN A 262 9.44 10.15 -8.98
N PHE A 263 9.19 8.84 -8.81
CA PHE A 263 9.97 8.02 -7.90
C PHE A 263 11.45 7.95 -8.31
N TRP A 264 11.73 7.60 -9.56
CA TRP A 264 13.11 7.52 -10.05
C TRP A 264 13.82 8.87 -10.05
N GLY A 265 13.10 9.96 -10.34
CA GLY A 265 13.63 11.32 -10.20
C GLY A 265 14.12 11.61 -8.79
N ILE A 266 13.31 11.28 -7.76
CA ILE A 266 13.71 11.44 -6.36
C ILE A 266 14.91 10.54 -6.01
N VAL A 267 14.92 9.28 -6.45
CA VAL A 267 16.04 8.35 -6.21
C VAL A 267 17.34 8.90 -6.82
N LEU A 268 17.29 9.41 -8.05
CA LEU A 268 18.45 10.01 -8.72
C LEU A 268 18.95 11.26 -7.99
N ILE A 269 18.05 12.13 -7.53
CA ILE A 269 18.40 13.32 -6.72
C ILE A 269 19.09 12.88 -5.43
N ILE A 270 18.57 11.87 -4.72
CA ILE A 270 19.16 11.37 -3.48
C ILE A 270 20.57 10.83 -3.74
N ILE A 271 20.77 10.05 -4.81
CA ILE A 271 22.10 9.52 -5.18
C ILE A 271 23.05 10.66 -5.55
N PHE A 272 22.58 11.65 -6.30
CA PHE A 272 23.37 12.80 -6.71
C PHE A 272 23.82 13.64 -5.50
N VAL A 273 22.88 14.01 -4.63
CA VAL A 273 23.17 14.77 -3.39
C VAL A 273 24.11 13.98 -2.47
N ALA A 274 23.89 12.68 -2.29
CA ALA A 274 24.76 11.83 -1.49
C ALA A 274 26.20 11.80 -2.05
N LYS A 275 26.35 11.76 -3.38
CA LYS A 275 27.66 11.79 -4.05
C LYS A 275 28.35 13.15 -3.92
N MET A 276 27.60 14.25 -3.95
CA MET A 276 28.16 15.59 -3.72
C MET A 276 28.68 15.74 -2.28
N LEU A 277 27.87 15.38 -1.30
CA LEU A 277 28.23 15.48 0.13
C LEU A 277 29.42 14.58 0.49
N THR A 278 29.52 13.38 -0.07
CA THR A 278 30.67 12.48 0.16
C THR A 278 31.95 12.99 -0.49
N LYS A 279 31.86 13.69 -1.62
CA LYS A 279 33.04 14.30 -2.28
C LYS A 279 33.59 15.48 -1.48
N GLU A 280 32.74 16.32 -0.90
CA GLU A 280 33.15 17.39 0.02
C GLU A 280 33.79 16.83 1.29
N ASN A 281 33.19 15.80 1.90
CA ASN A 281 33.75 15.16 3.10
C ASN A 281 35.14 14.54 2.83
N HIS A 282 35.33 13.89 1.67
CA HIS A 282 36.66 13.36 1.29
C HIS A 282 37.70 14.46 1.07
N HIS A 283 37.27 15.63 0.60
CA HIS A 283 38.13 16.79 0.39
C HIS A 283 38.51 17.48 1.72
N LEU A 284 37.58 17.58 2.67
CA LEU A 284 37.80 18.15 4.01
C LEU A 284 38.68 17.24 4.89
N ILE A 285 38.50 15.91 4.80
CA ILE A 285 39.39 14.93 5.45
C ILE A 285 40.81 15.01 4.86
N LYS A 286 40.95 15.17 3.53
CA LYS A 286 42.26 15.38 2.90
C LYS A 286 42.93 16.70 3.28
N LYS A 287 42.16 17.73 3.60
CA LYS A 287 42.67 19.02 4.12
C LYS A 287 43.00 19.00 5.62
N GLY A 288 42.69 17.91 6.33
CA GLY A 288 42.96 17.79 7.76
C GLY A 288 42.00 18.60 8.65
N GLU A 289 40.89 19.09 8.12
CA GLU A 289 39.94 19.95 8.86
C GLU A 289 38.95 19.13 9.71
N ILE A 290 38.87 17.81 9.50
CA ILE A 290 38.03 16.88 10.26
C ILE A 290 38.86 15.66 10.66
N HIS A 291 39.09 15.47 11.96
CA HIS A 291 39.70 14.26 12.51
C HIS A 291 38.60 13.23 12.83
N VAL A 292 38.73 12.03 12.24
CA VAL A 292 37.84 10.88 12.47
C VAL A 292 38.25 10.15 13.75
#